data_AF-A0A2A5FQ79-F1
#
_entry.id   AF-A0A2A5FQ79-F1
#
_cell.length_a   1.000
_cell.length_b   1.000
_cell.length_c   1.000
_cell.angle_alpha   90.00
_cell.angle_beta   90.00
_cell.angle_gamma   90.00
#
_symmetry.space_group_name_H-M   'P 1'
#
loop_
_entity.id
_entity.type
_entity.pdbx_description
1 polymer ?
#
loop_
_entity_poly.entity_id
_entity_poly.type
_entity_poly.pdbx_seq_one_letter_code
_entity_poly.pdbx_strand_id
1 'polypeptide(L)'
;MATNKYKCNTCSNEFLGDEYTFSCSSCGKDDLINVHEESLIEKVKYFFLENRLISILVLLIVASGLYMKINLCSETNCKEFILYFENKKDHILVYFICKEGEGKKRITFNDDTLLFARCNFKAFSEGSVPTNIKKGKIYPCSNGQITITWTLDDLNRNKNNKWSKNQSVASFEFKNGAIRNESSYCNEPLSLTVKNVGNCSIEVHSNYEELYPKNEVLISVTGKKGEYKTGLKWAFTKNDKNYDVWGIDPLSNDTIAPINGSTGRALGCNPLDKDKIISAAKKYGADPANRGLFFQFKKVIDGKGVVLVNGIKQDDLQDLANKLDNDYWNEEITYEAITTFSKNGESVTVNFKIK
;
A
#
# COMPACT_ATOMS: atom_id res chain seq x y z
N MET A 1 -17.21 11.98 14.67
CA MET A 1 -18.59 11.57 14.35
C MET A 1 -19.11 12.52 13.30
N ALA A 2 -19.68 12.01 12.21
CA ALA A 2 -20.28 12.85 11.17
C ALA A 2 -21.63 13.37 11.69
N THR A 3 -21.82 14.69 11.70
CA THR A 3 -23.11 15.30 12.00
C THR A 3 -23.86 15.54 10.69
N ASN A 4 -25.08 15.00 10.60
CA ASN A 4 -26.00 15.20 9.49
C ASN A 4 -26.97 16.33 9.81
N LYS A 5 -27.36 17.11 8.80
CA LYS A 5 -28.39 18.13 8.94
C LYS A 5 -29.76 17.52 8.64
N TYR A 6 -30.71 17.66 9.56
CA TYR A 6 -32.08 17.17 9.42
C TYR A 6 -33.05 18.35 9.39
N LYS A 7 -34.16 18.19 8.67
CA LYS A 7 -35.32 19.08 8.70
C LYS A 7 -36.56 18.28 9.07
N CYS A 8 -37.32 18.76 10.06
CA CYS A 8 -38.60 18.13 10.41
C CYS A 8 -39.69 18.58 9.43
N ASN A 9 -40.40 17.65 8.80
CA ASN A 9 -41.51 18.00 7.91
C ASN A 9 -42.69 18.60 8.67
N THR A 10 -42.89 18.23 9.94
CA THR A 10 -44.03 18.71 10.73
C THR A 10 -43.88 20.15 11.20
N CYS A 11 -42.69 20.56 11.67
CA CYS A 11 -42.47 21.90 12.22
C CYS A 11 -41.48 22.74 11.40
N SER A 12 -40.95 22.20 10.30
CA SER A 12 -39.94 22.82 9.44
C SER A 12 -38.62 23.21 10.12
N ASN A 13 -38.40 22.82 11.38
CA ASN A 13 -37.16 23.16 12.09
C ASN A 13 -35.98 22.35 11.56
N GLU A 14 -34.85 23.03 11.34
CA GLU A 14 -33.59 22.44 10.90
C GLU A 14 -32.62 22.31 12.08
N PHE A 15 -32.00 21.15 12.24
CA PHE A 15 -31.08 20.88 13.34
C PHE A 15 -30.03 19.84 12.95
N LEU A 16 -28.93 19.81 13.71
CA LEU A 16 -27.87 18.83 13.52
C LEU A 16 -28.14 17.59 14.37
N GLY A 17 -28.03 16.42 13.76
CA GLY A 17 -28.19 15.12 14.40
C GLY A 17 -27.08 14.16 13.97
N ASP A 18 -26.94 13.07 14.69
CA ASP A 18 -26.14 11.93 14.27
C ASP A 18 -27.00 10.91 13.48
N GLU A 19 -26.39 9.80 13.07
CA GLU A 19 -27.07 8.70 12.36
C GLU A 19 -28.18 8.00 13.17
N TYR A 20 -28.31 8.30 14.47
CA TYR A 20 -29.31 7.76 15.39
C TYR A 20 -30.37 8.79 15.78
N THR A 21 -30.43 9.92 15.07
CA THR A 21 -31.42 10.96 15.34
C THR A 21 -32.75 10.63 14.66
N PHE A 22 -33.70 10.12 15.45
CA PHE A 22 -35.01 9.67 14.98
C PHE A 22 -36.17 10.63 15.27
N SER A 23 -35.95 11.69 16.06
CA SER A 23 -37.03 12.62 16.46
C SER A 23 -36.60 14.08 16.41
N CYS A 24 -37.55 14.96 16.13
CA CYS A 24 -37.31 16.40 16.11
C CYS A 24 -37.16 16.95 17.52
N SER A 25 -36.04 17.63 17.79
CA SER A 25 -35.77 18.28 19.09
C SER A 25 -36.78 19.37 19.47
N SER A 26 -37.56 19.89 18.53
CA SER A 26 -38.54 20.97 18.79
C SER A 26 -39.98 20.50 18.95
N CYS A 27 -40.39 19.42 18.28
CA CYS A 27 -41.79 18.96 18.32
C CYS A 27 -41.95 17.48 18.67
N GLY A 28 -40.85 16.74 18.83
CA GLY A 28 -40.86 15.33 19.23
C GLY A 28 -41.49 14.39 18.20
N LYS A 29 -41.60 14.81 16.93
CA LYS A 29 -42.13 13.98 15.84
C LYS A 29 -40.99 13.34 15.05
N ASP A 30 -41.27 12.14 14.53
CA ASP A 30 -40.27 11.27 13.90
C ASP A 30 -40.23 11.43 12.36
N ASP A 31 -40.90 12.46 11.86
CA ASP A 31 -40.97 12.81 10.44
C ASP A 31 -39.85 13.79 10.08
N LEU A 32 -38.65 13.22 9.89
CA LEU A 32 -37.41 13.93 9.58
C LEU A 32 -36.94 13.58 8.16
N ILE A 33 -36.56 14.61 7.41
CA ILE A 33 -35.81 14.46 6.16
C ILE A 33 -34.36 14.87 6.37
N ASN A 34 -33.43 14.07 5.88
CA ASN A 34 -32.02 14.46 5.83
C ASN A 34 -31.88 15.56 4.77
N VAL A 35 -31.44 16.74 5.20
CA VAL A 35 -31.09 17.81 4.27
C VAL A 35 -29.69 17.45 3.76
N HIS A 36 -29.65 16.71 2.66
CA HIS A 36 -28.42 16.53 1.93
C HIS A 36 -28.00 17.92 1.40
N GLU A 37 -27.04 18.54 2.08
CA GLU A 37 -26.22 19.57 1.44
C GLU A 37 -25.54 18.87 0.25
N GLU A 38 -26.05 19.14 -0.95
CA GLU A 38 -25.39 18.76 -2.20
C GLU A 38 -23.92 19.15 -2.08
N SER A 39 -23.06 18.13 -2.01
CA SER A 39 -21.64 18.35 -1.84
C SER A 39 -21.15 19.27 -2.96
N LEU A 40 -20.24 20.20 -2.65
CA LEU A 40 -19.58 21.03 -3.67
C LEU A 40 -19.08 20.20 -4.87
N ILE A 41 -18.72 18.93 -4.62
CA ILE A 41 -18.28 17.95 -5.62
C ILE A 41 -19.39 17.60 -6.62
N GLU A 42 -20.65 17.48 -6.19
CA GLU A 42 -21.78 17.19 -7.08
C GLU A 42 -22.16 18.40 -7.94
N LYS A 43 -22.16 19.61 -7.37
CA LYS A 43 -22.35 20.86 -8.15
C LYS A 43 -21.24 21.06 -9.18
N VAL A 44 -20.00 20.77 -8.78
CA VAL A 44 -18.83 20.81 -9.69
C VAL A 44 -18.95 19.75 -10.78
N LYS A 45 -19.41 18.52 -10.46
CA LYS A 45 -19.67 17.47 -11.46
C LYS A 45 -20.71 17.89 -12.49
N TYR A 46 -21.84 18.45 -12.06
CA TYR A 46 -22.88 18.91 -12.98
C TYR A 46 -22.39 20.07 -13.84
N PHE A 47 -21.66 21.02 -13.26
CA PHE A 47 -21.07 22.15 -14.00
C PHE A 47 -20.10 21.70 -15.11
N PHE A 48 -19.27 20.67 -14.84
CA PHE A 48 -18.36 20.08 -15.83
C PHE A 48 -19.08 19.22 -16.89
N LEU A 49 -20.20 18.59 -16.55
CA LEU A 49 -21.02 17.82 -17.50
C LEU A 49 -21.76 18.72 -18.49
N GLU A 50 -22.25 19.87 -18.01
CA GLU A 50 -23.02 20.82 -18.83
C GLU A 50 -22.10 21.70 -19.71
N ASN A 51 -20.89 22.04 -19.22
CA ASN A 51 -19.93 22.87 -19.95
C ASN A 51 -18.78 22.06 -20.54
N ARG A 52 -19.06 21.39 -21.67
CA ARG A 52 -18.08 20.55 -22.39
C ARG A 52 -16.77 21.27 -22.74
N LEU A 53 -16.83 22.56 -23.04
CA LEU A 53 -15.64 23.41 -23.33
C LEU A 53 -14.73 23.60 -22.10
N ILE A 54 -15.31 23.83 -20.92
CA ILE A 54 -14.55 24.03 -19.68
C ILE A 54 -13.88 22.74 -19.24
N SER A 55 -14.58 21.60 -19.38
CA SER A 55 -14.01 20.27 -19.13
C SER A 55 -12.80 19.98 -20.02
N ILE A 56 -12.85 20.30 -21.32
CA ILE A 56 -11.72 20.14 -22.23
C ILE A 56 -10.57 21.06 -21.84
N LEU A 57 -10.85 22.31 -21.45
CA LEU A 57 -9.84 23.27 -21.04
C LEU A 57 -9.09 22.84 -19.77
N VAL A 58 -9.81 22.33 -18.77
CA VAL A 58 -9.20 21.79 -17.54
C VAL A 58 -8.40 20.53 -17.84
N LEU A 59 -8.90 19.64 -18.71
CA LEU A 59 -8.14 18.48 -19.18
C LEU A 59 -6.85 18.90 -19.91
N LEU A 60 -6.89 19.95 -20.72
CA LEU A 60 -5.71 20.51 -21.39
C LEU A 60 -4.74 21.17 -20.41
N ILE A 61 -5.21 21.82 -19.35
CA ILE A 61 -4.35 22.39 -18.31
C ILE A 61 -3.68 21.28 -17.49
N VAL A 62 -4.43 20.23 -17.13
CA VAL A 62 -3.88 19.07 -16.41
C VAL A 62 -2.92 18.28 -17.30
N ALA A 63 -3.28 18.06 -18.57
CA ALA A 63 -2.42 17.38 -19.55
C ALA A 63 -1.18 18.21 -19.87
N SER A 64 -1.26 19.54 -20.02
CA SER A 64 -0.08 20.39 -20.23
C SER A 64 0.77 20.53 -18.97
N GLY A 65 0.18 20.55 -17.78
CA GLY A 65 0.90 20.49 -16.50
C GLY A 65 1.63 19.15 -16.31
N LEU A 66 0.99 18.04 -16.70
CA LEU A 66 1.62 16.71 -16.76
C LEU A 66 2.70 16.64 -17.85
N TYR A 67 2.46 17.21 -19.02
CA TYR A 67 3.41 17.25 -20.14
C TYR A 67 4.63 18.11 -19.79
N MET A 68 4.44 19.23 -19.09
CA MET A 68 5.52 20.04 -18.54
C MET A 68 6.26 19.30 -17.41
N LYS A 69 5.58 18.53 -16.55
CA LYS A 69 6.23 17.64 -15.57
C LYS A 69 7.05 16.52 -16.23
N ILE A 70 6.58 15.98 -17.36
CA ILE A 70 7.28 14.94 -18.12
C ILE A 70 8.49 15.53 -18.85
N ASN A 71 8.38 16.73 -19.42
CA ASN A 71 9.47 17.43 -20.12
C ASN A 71 10.41 18.24 -19.20
N LEU A 72 10.09 18.37 -17.91
CA LEU A 72 11.04 18.81 -16.87
C LEU A 72 11.91 17.68 -16.33
N CYS A 73 11.85 16.48 -16.94
CA CYS A 73 12.99 15.57 -16.89
C CYS A 73 14.13 16.23 -17.66
N SER A 74 14.89 17.08 -16.98
CA SER A 74 16.25 17.40 -17.36
C SER A 74 16.99 16.07 -17.49
N GLU A 75 17.02 15.51 -18.70
CA GLU A 75 17.99 14.49 -19.07
C GLU A 75 19.36 15.16 -18.95
N THR A 76 19.95 15.14 -17.76
CA THR A 76 21.38 15.41 -17.64
C THR A 76 22.09 14.32 -18.42
N ASN A 77 22.44 14.62 -19.67
CA ASN A 77 23.22 13.78 -20.59
C ASN A 77 24.69 13.68 -20.14
N CYS A 78 24.88 13.43 -18.85
CA CYS A 78 26.18 13.34 -18.26
C CYS A 78 26.80 11.96 -18.53
N LYS A 79 28.02 11.95 -19.05
CA LYS A 79 28.76 10.69 -19.30
C LYS A 79 29.28 10.07 -18.00
N GLU A 80 29.69 10.90 -17.04
CA GLU A 80 30.29 10.47 -15.78
C GLU A 80 29.87 11.41 -14.64
N PHE A 81 29.28 10.84 -13.60
CA PHE A 81 28.97 11.55 -12.36
C PHE A 81 30.01 11.17 -11.30
N ILE A 82 30.59 12.17 -10.64
CA ILE A 82 31.38 11.96 -9.43
C ILE A 82 30.63 12.53 -8.25
N LEU A 83 30.46 11.73 -7.20
CA LEU A 83 29.84 12.18 -5.97
C LEU A 83 30.87 12.92 -5.10
N TYR A 84 30.49 14.07 -4.57
CA TYR A 84 31.29 14.86 -3.65
C TYR A 84 30.52 15.21 -2.38
N PHE A 85 31.28 15.31 -1.30
CA PHE A 85 30.82 15.67 0.03
C PHE A 85 31.57 16.91 0.49
N GLU A 86 30.84 17.93 0.92
CA GLU A 86 31.40 19.18 1.43
C GLU A 86 30.91 19.42 2.85
N ASN A 87 31.84 19.44 3.81
CA ASN A 87 31.54 19.75 5.20
C ASN A 87 31.12 21.22 5.34
N LYS A 88 29.90 21.44 5.84
CA LYS A 88 29.42 22.75 6.29
C LYS A 88 29.33 22.74 7.82
N LYS A 89 29.07 23.93 8.39
CA LYS A 89 29.00 24.13 9.85
C LYS A 89 27.90 23.29 10.53
N ASP A 90 26.84 22.89 9.84
CA ASP A 90 25.68 22.23 10.47
C ASP A 90 25.21 20.99 9.69
N HIS A 91 25.83 20.68 8.55
CA HIS A 91 25.49 19.56 7.70
C HIS A 91 26.65 19.20 6.77
N ILE A 92 26.59 18.04 6.14
CA ILE A 92 27.36 17.72 4.93
C ILE A 92 26.49 17.94 3.72
N LEU A 93 26.99 18.73 2.78
CA LEU A 93 26.34 18.94 1.50
C LEU A 93 26.79 17.85 0.52
N VAL A 94 25.81 17.16 -0.06
CA VAL A 94 26.01 16.15 -1.10
C VAL A 94 25.71 16.78 -2.45
N TYR A 95 26.63 16.65 -3.39
CA TYR A 95 26.42 17.07 -4.77
C TYR A 95 27.17 16.19 -5.75
N PHE A 96 26.70 16.16 -6.99
CA PHE A 96 27.39 15.50 -8.08
C PHE A 96 28.19 16.51 -8.88
N ILE A 97 29.34 16.09 -9.38
CA ILE A 97 30.04 16.74 -10.47
C ILE A 97 29.78 15.93 -11.72
N CYS A 98 29.07 16.53 -12.65
CA CYS A 98 28.97 16.01 -13.99
C CYS A 98 30.20 16.44 -14.80
N LYS A 99 30.90 15.48 -15.38
CA LYS A 99 31.96 15.73 -16.36
C LYS A 99 31.38 15.65 -17.78
N GLU A 100 31.32 16.78 -18.46
CA GLU A 100 30.99 16.89 -19.87
C GLU A 100 32.11 17.63 -20.60
N GLY A 101 32.98 16.90 -21.31
CA GLY A 101 34.14 17.50 -21.98
C GLY A 101 35.14 18.12 -21.00
N GLU A 102 35.57 19.35 -21.25
CA GLU A 102 36.49 20.12 -20.37
C GLU A 102 35.77 20.83 -19.21
N GLY A 103 34.43 20.83 -19.20
CA GLY A 103 33.62 21.48 -18.18
C GLY A 103 33.23 20.55 -17.02
N LYS A 104 33.32 21.05 -15.78
CA LYS A 104 32.76 20.41 -14.59
C LYS A 104 31.52 21.17 -14.16
N LYS A 105 30.34 20.53 -14.24
CA LYS A 105 29.08 21.12 -13.75
C LYS A 105 28.71 20.52 -12.40
N ARG A 106 28.48 21.39 -11.40
CA ARG A 106 27.92 21.00 -10.11
C ARG A 106 26.42 20.78 -10.24
N ILE A 107 25.92 19.65 -9.75
CA ILE A 107 24.51 19.30 -9.71
C ILE A 107 24.13 19.08 -8.23
N THR A 108 23.27 19.94 -7.73
CA THR A 108 22.72 19.89 -6.39
C THR A 108 21.36 19.18 -6.38
N PHE A 109 20.85 18.86 -5.19
CA PHE A 109 19.55 18.21 -5.05
C PHE A 109 18.40 18.96 -5.74
N ASN A 110 18.41 20.29 -5.71
CA ASN A 110 17.35 21.09 -6.32
C ASN A 110 17.45 21.11 -7.86
N ASP A 111 18.64 20.85 -8.40
CA ASP A 111 18.85 20.79 -9.85
C ASP A 111 18.29 19.47 -10.43
N ASP A 112 18.46 18.36 -9.69
CA ASP A 112 17.94 17.05 -10.08
C ASP A 112 17.55 16.19 -8.87
N THR A 113 16.30 16.34 -8.41
CA THR A 113 15.79 15.57 -7.27
C THR A 113 15.71 14.06 -7.54
N LEU A 114 15.51 13.66 -8.80
CA LEU A 114 15.34 12.26 -9.19
C LEU A 114 16.68 11.52 -9.16
N LEU A 115 17.76 12.16 -9.60
CA LEU A 115 19.11 11.62 -9.49
C LEU A 115 19.43 11.25 -8.03
N PHE A 116 19.15 12.15 -7.10
CA PHE A 116 19.40 11.90 -5.68
C PHE A 116 18.48 10.81 -5.10
N ALA A 117 17.20 10.77 -5.50
CA ALA A 117 16.27 9.73 -5.08
C ALA A 117 16.72 8.32 -5.55
N ARG A 118 17.31 8.22 -6.74
CA ARG A 118 17.81 6.95 -7.31
C ARG A 118 19.09 6.43 -6.67
N CYS A 119 19.85 7.30 -6.00
CA CYS A 119 21.13 6.92 -5.40
C CYS A 119 20.99 6.22 -4.04
N ASN A 120 19.76 6.10 -3.50
CA ASN A 120 19.45 5.39 -2.26
C ASN A 120 20.48 5.63 -1.14
N PHE A 121 20.74 6.91 -0.85
CA PHE A 121 21.74 7.31 0.14
C PHE A 121 21.34 6.84 1.54
N LYS A 122 22.30 6.27 2.26
CA LYS A 122 22.24 6.02 3.70
C LYS A 122 23.47 6.61 4.35
N ALA A 123 23.33 7.22 5.52
CA ALA A 123 24.43 7.81 6.27
C ALA A 123 24.38 7.35 7.72
N PHE A 124 25.55 7.10 8.30
CA PHE A 124 25.72 6.57 9.64
C PHE A 124 26.82 7.35 10.36
N SER A 125 26.52 7.88 11.54
CA SER A 125 27.52 8.41 12.48
C SER A 125 28.21 7.27 13.24
N GLU A 126 29.27 7.61 13.97
CA GLU A 126 30.02 6.69 14.83
C GLU A 126 29.09 5.86 15.73
N GLY A 127 29.38 4.57 15.86
CA GLY A 127 28.48 3.60 16.51
C GLY A 127 27.31 3.14 15.63
N SER A 128 27.37 3.38 14.32
CA SER A 128 26.36 2.99 13.32
C SER A 128 25.01 3.67 13.53
N VAL A 129 24.99 4.87 14.11
CA VAL A 129 23.75 5.64 14.31
C VAL A 129 23.31 6.23 12.96
N PRO A 130 22.17 5.78 12.40
CA PRO A 130 21.59 6.34 11.17
C PRO A 130 21.43 7.86 11.28
N THR A 131 21.72 8.53 10.18
CA THR A 131 21.75 9.99 10.10
C THR A 131 20.74 10.46 9.07
N ASN A 132 19.95 11.47 9.43
CA ASN A 132 18.94 12.04 8.56
C ASN A 132 19.53 12.68 7.29
N ILE A 133 19.01 12.26 6.12
CA ILE A 133 19.35 12.84 4.82
C ILE A 133 18.14 13.58 4.27
N LYS A 134 18.22 14.91 4.19
CA LYS A 134 17.15 15.77 3.69
C LYS A 134 17.67 16.66 2.57
N LYS A 135 17.09 16.51 1.37
CA LYS A 135 17.34 17.39 0.21
C LYS A 135 18.84 17.54 -0.13
N GLY A 136 19.56 16.41 -0.21
CA GLY A 136 21.01 16.39 -0.48
C GLY A 136 21.87 16.94 0.65
N LYS A 137 21.34 17.02 1.87
CA LYS A 137 22.08 17.41 3.08
C LYS A 137 22.01 16.30 4.11
N ILE A 138 23.12 16.00 4.75
CA ILE A 138 23.25 15.01 5.81
C ILE A 138 23.50 15.76 7.12
N TYR A 139 22.73 15.46 8.16
CA TYR A 139 22.77 16.19 9.44
C TYR A 139 23.30 15.27 10.55
N PRO A 140 24.61 15.27 10.82
CA PRO A 140 25.24 14.33 11.74
C PRO A 140 24.76 14.50 13.18
N CYS A 141 24.57 13.37 13.87
CA CYS A 141 24.05 13.35 15.24
C CYS A 141 25.15 13.59 16.29
N SER A 142 26.39 13.30 15.93
CA SER A 142 27.57 13.51 16.77
C SER A 142 28.74 14.04 15.92
N ASN A 143 29.70 14.68 16.60
CA ASN A 143 31.02 14.81 16.02
C ASN A 143 31.66 13.42 15.89
N GLY A 144 32.51 13.22 14.90
CA GLY A 144 33.21 11.95 14.70
C GLY A 144 33.16 11.45 13.26
N GLN A 145 33.36 10.15 13.10
CA GLN A 145 33.38 9.52 11.78
C GLN A 145 31.95 9.31 11.26
N ILE A 146 31.72 9.72 10.01
CA ILE A 146 30.47 9.50 9.30
C ILE A 146 30.76 8.62 8.12
N THR A 147 29.98 7.56 7.98
CA THR A 147 30.01 6.63 6.86
C THR A 147 28.76 6.80 6.02
N ILE A 148 28.94 7.13 4.75
CA ILE A 148 27.84 7.22 3.78
C ILE A 148 27.95 6.02 2.86
N THR A 149 26.83 5.34 2.67
CA THR A 149 26.67 4.29 1.67
C THR A 149 25.65 4.71 0.63
N TRP A 150 25.89 4.42 -0.63
CA TRP A 150 24.92 4.68 -1.69
C TRP A 150 24.98 3.60 -2.75
N THR A 151 23.84 3.40 -3.42
CA THR A 151 23.72 2.51 -4.58
C THR A 151 23.13 3.32 -5.71
N LEU A 152 23.89 3.49 -6.79
CA LEU A 152 23.31 3.94 -8.04
C LEU A 152 22.66 2.74 -8.70
N ASP A 153 21.33 2.63 -8.61
CA ASP A 153 20.61 1.76 -9.54
C ASP A 153 20.89 2.28 -10.96
N ASP A 154 21.37 1.38 -11.82
CA ASP A 154 21.79 1.61 -13.21
C ASP A 154 21.11 2.85 -13.82
N LEU A 155 21.81 3.98 -13.87
CA LEU A 155 21.39 5.19 -14.60
C LEU A 155 21.35 4.96 -16.13
N ASN A 156 21.34 3.71 -16.59
CA ASN A 156 21.46 3.34 -17.98
C ASN A 156 20.16 2.80 -18.57
N ARG A 157 19.50 3.65 -19.36
CA ARG A 157 18.84 3.18 -20.58
C ARG A 157 19.84 2.82 -21.70
N ASN A 158 21.12 3.17 -21.55
CA ASN A 158 22.18 2.78 -22.49
C ASN A 158 23.00 1.61 -21.94
N LYS A 159 22.81 0.42 -22.50
CA LYS A 159 23.41 -0.87 -22.10
C LYS A 159 24.95 -0.95 -22.01
N ASN A 160 25.69 0.15 -22.14
CA ASN A 160 27.14 0.14 -22.34
C ASN A 160 27.99 0.77 -21.22
N ASN A 161 27.42 1.45 -20.22
CA ASN A 161 28.22 1.97 -19.11
C ASN A 161 28.07 1.10 -17.87
N LYS A 162 28.93 0.09 -17.70
CA LYS A 162 28.96 -0.78 -16.52
C LYS A 162 29.32 0.03 -15.24
N TRP A 163 28.35 0.69 -14.64
CA TRP A 163 28.38 0.98 -13.21
C TRP A 163 27.78 -0.25 -12.56
N SER A 164 28.62 -1.24 -12.27
CA SER A 164 28.19 -2.41 -11.50
C SER A 164 27.48 -1.94 -10.23
N LYS A 165 26.41 -2.65 -9.83
CA LYS A 165 25.61 -2.51 -8.58
C LYS A 165 26.45 -2.62 -7.29
N ASN A 166 27.55 -1.91 -7.22
CA ASN A 166 28.48 -1.95 -6.11
C ASN A 166 28.06 -0.82 -5.18
N GLN A 167 27.53 -1.20 -4.02
CA GLN A 167 27.38 -0.29 -2.90
C GLN A 167 28.72 0.43 -2.70
N SER A 168 28.69 1.75 -2.87
CA SER A 168 29.85 2.60 -2.66
C SER A 168 29.82 3.12 -1.23
N VAL A 169 30.98 3.18 -0.59
CA VAL A 169 31.12 3.58 0.81
C VAL A 169 32.18 4.68 0.89
N ALA A 170 31.87 5.77 1.58
CA ALA A 170 32.84 6.79 1.94
C ALA A 170 32.72 7.11 3.42
N SER A 171 33.87 7.23 4.09
CA SER A 171 33.93 7.65 5.48
C SER A 171 34.76 8.93 5.59
N PHE A 172 34.29 9.88 6.38
CA PHE A 172 35.00 11.13 6.63
C PHE A 172 34.72 11.63 8.05
N GLU A 173 35.58 12.52 8.52
CA GLU A 173 35.48 13.08 9.86
C GLU A 173 34.66 14.38 9.81
N PHE A 174 33.62 14.47 10.63
CA PHE A 174 32.84 15.69 10.81
C PHE A 174 33.32 16.42 12.07
N LYS A 175 34.03 17.53 11.86
CA LYS A 175 34.55 18.41 12.92
C LYS A 175 33.70 19.68 12.98
N ASN A 176 33.23 20.02 14.17
CA ASN A 176 32.56 21.28 14.50
C ASN A 176 31.22 21.52 13.78
N GLY A 177 30.20 20.77 14.19
CA GLY A 177 28.83 21.22 14.04
C GLY A 177 28.20 21.72 15.33
N ALA A 178 27.29 22.70 15.24
CA ALA A 178 26.34 22.93 16.32
C ALA A 178 25.49 21.65 16.42
N ILE A 179 25.90 20.72 17.30
CA ILE A 179 25.18 19.48 17.58
C ILE A 179 23.78 19.89 17.99
N ARG A 180 22.81 19.75 17.09
CA ARG A 180 21.41 19.98 17.44
C ARG A 180 21.00 18.80 18.29
N ASN A 181 20.95 19.01 19.60
CA ASN A 181 20.48 18.05 20.60
C ASN A 181 19.00 17.65 20.43
N GLU A 182 18.34 18.08 19.35
CA GLU A 182 16.97 17.69 19.03
C GLU A 182 17.01 16.39 18.23
N SER A 183 16.65 15.29 18.91
CA SER A 183 16.45 13.95 18.36
C SER A 183 15.67 13.92 17.02
N SER A 184 14.80 14.91 16.79
CA SER A 184 14.00 15.10 15.57
C SER A 184 14.80 15.36 14.28
N TYR A 185 16.03 15.87 14.40
CA TYR A 185 16.91 16.15 13.25
C TYR A 185 17.89 15.03 12.98
N CYS A 186 18.29 14.31 14.02
CA CYS A 186 19.34 13.32 14.01
C CYS A 186 18.87 11.99 13.43
N ASN A 187 17.72 11.50 13.89
CA ASN A 187 17.20 10.21 13.49
C ASN A 187 16.33 10.34 12.24
N GLU A 188 16.37 9.32 11.39
CA GLU A 188 15.31 9.12 10.41
C GLU A 188 13.99 8.95 11.19
N PRO A 189 12.90 9.63 10.82
CA PRO A 189 11.64 9.47 11.55
C PRO A 189 11.17 8.02 11.43
N LEU A 190 10.63 7.49 12.53
CA LEU A 190 9.97 6.18 12.52
C LEU A 190 8.89 6.18 11.43
N SER A 191 8.94 5.19 10.56
CA SER A 191 7.93 4.97 9.53
C SER A 191 7.50 3.52 9.55
N LEU A 192 6.21 3.32 9.34
CA LEU A 192 5.60 2.00 9.33
C LEU A 192 5.01 1.73 7.95
N THR A 193 5.15 0.50 7.50
CA THR A 193 4.58 -0.04 6.27
C THR A 193 3.69 -1.22 6.60
N VAL A 194 2.45 -1.19 6.13
CA VAL A 194 1.49 -2.27 6.33
C VAL A 194 1.34 -3.08 5.04
N LYS A 195 1.50 -4.40 5.14
CA LYS A 195 1.34 -5.35 4.04
C LYS A 195 0.24 -6.35 4.37
N ASN A 196 -0.67 -6.56 3.43
CA ASN A 196 -1.65 -7.64 3.54
C ASN A 196 -1.01 -8.96 3.13
N VAL A 197 -1.02 -9.96 4.02
CA VAL A 197 -0.37 -11.25 3.77
C VAL A 197 -1.35 -12.41 3.65
N GLY A 198 -2.64 -12.12 3.57
CA GLY A 198 -3.69 -13.14 3.45
C GLY A 198 -4.00 -13.84 4.78
N ASN A 199 -4.88 -14.83 4.76
CA ASN A 199 -5.31 -15.61 5.93
C ASN A 199 -5.74 -14.75 7.13
N CYS A 200 -6.51 -13.69 6.87
CA CYS A 200 -6.91 -12.75 7.92
C CYS A 200 -5.72 -12.17 8.70
N SER A 201 -4.60 -11.89 8.03
CA SER A 201 -3.44 -11.31 8.71
C SER A 201 -2.78 -10.19 7.92
N ILE A 202 -2.18 -9.27 8.65
CA ILE A 202 -1.32 -8.23 8.11
C ILE A 202 0.09 -8.37 8.69
N GLU A 203 1.05 -7.87 7.95
CA GLU A 203 2.39 -7.60 8.45
C GLU A 203 2.64 -6.10 8.52
N VAL A 204 3.22 -5.65 9.62
CA VAL A 204 3.61 -4.26 9.86
C VAL A 204 5.12 -4.24 10.03
N HIS A 205 5.80 -3.52 9.15
CA HIS A 205 7.25 -3.38 9.12
C HIS A 205 7.64 -1.94 9.44
N SER A 206 8.66 -1.77 10.27
CA SER A 206 9.24 -0.49 10.63
C SER A 206 10.56 -0.26 9.91
N ASN A 207 10.85 0.97 9.46
CA ASN A 207 12.19 1.31 9.00
C ASN A 207 13.26 1.17 10.11
N TYR A 208 12.87 1.20 11.38
CA TYR A 208 13.80 1.02 12.50
C TYR A 208 14.28 -0.42 12.65
N GLU A 209 13.60 -1.42 12.08
CA GLU A 209 14.10 -2.80 12.11
C GLU A 209 15.45 -2.93 11.37
N GLU A 210 15.61 -2.18 10.27
CA GLU A 210 16.86 -2.14 9.52
C GLU A 210 17.85 -1.12 10.12
N LEU A 211 17.35 0.06 10.51
CA LEU A 211 18.16 1.19 10.92
C LEU A 211 18.64 1.09 12.38
N TYR A 212 17.84 0.49 13.26
CA TYR A 212 18.05 0.37 14.70
C TYR A 212 17.59 -1.02 15.19
N PRO A 213 18.24 -2.12 14.80
CA PRO A 213 17.78 -3.49 15.10
C PRO A 213 17.69 -3.82 16.61
N LYS A 214 18.27 -2.97 17.48
CA LYS A 214 18.17 -3.08 18.94
C LYS A 214 16.99 -2.29 19.54
N ASN A 215 16.35 -1.42 18.76
CA ASN A 215 15.21 -0.62 19.20
C ASN A 215 13.93 -1.33 18.76
N GLU A 216 13.28 -2.03 19.70
CA GLU A 216 11.99 -2.67 19.43
C GLU A 216 10.89 -1.61 19.34
N VAL A 217 10.32 -1.43 18.15
CA VAL A 217 9.14 -0.57 17.96
C VAL A 217 7.90 -1.32 18.44
N LEU A 218 7.08 -0.65 19.27
CA LEU A 218 5.82 -1.20 19.72
C LEU A 218 4.72 -0.83 18.72
N ILE A 219 3.88 -1.79 18.35
CA ILE A 219 2.83 -1.63 17.33
C ILE A 219 1.46 -1.93 17.95
N SER A 220 0.47 -1.10 17.64
CA SER A 220 -0.96 -1.35 17.87
C SER A 220 -1.66 -1.46 16.53
N VAL A 221 -2.55 -2.44 16.36
CA VAL A 221 -3.38 -2.61 15.15
C VAL A 221 -4.86 -2.31 15.38
N THR A 222 -5.22 -1.92 16.60
CA THR A 222 -6.59 -1.56 17.02
C THR A 222 -6.76 -0.05 17.22
N GLY A 223 -5.75 0.73 16.81
CA GLY A 223 -5.74 2.18 16.82
C GLY A 223 -4.78 2.80 17.83
N LYS A 224 -4.72 4.14 17.84
CA LYS A 224 -3.78 4.91 18.67
C LYS A 224 -3.90 4.64 20.17
N LYS A 225 -5.09 4.28 20.66
CA LYS A 225 -5.35 3.94 22.07
C LYS A 225 -5.42 2.44 22.30
N GLY A 226 -5.09 1.64 21.28
CA GLY A 226 -5.08 0.20 21.34
C GLY A 226 -3.90 -0.35 22.14
N GLU A 227 -3.86 -1.66 22.26
CA GLU A 227 -2.77 -2.36 22.95
C GLU A 227 -1.52 -2.39 22.06
N TYR A 228 -0.40 -1.92 22.60
CA TYR A 228 0.89 -1.89 21.91
C TYR A 228 1.72 -3.13 22.27
N LYS A 229 2.15 -3.88 21.25
CA LYS A 229 2.98 -5.08 21.41
C LYS A 229 4.12 -5.10 20.41
N THR A 230 5.13 -5.89 20.73
CA THR A 230 6.13 -6.32 19.75
C THR A 230 5.53 -7.39 18.85
N GLY A 231 5.78 -7.29 17.54
CA GLY A 231 5.27 -8.26 16.59
C GLY A 231 5.05 -7.67 15.20
N LEU A 232 5.62 -8.33 14.20
CA LEU A 232 5.49 -7.93 12.80
C LEU A 232 4.18 -8.43 12.19
N LYS A 233 3.65 -9.57 12.66
CA LYS A 233 2.49 -10.22 12.05
C LYS A 233 1.30 -10.25 13.01
N TRP A 234 0.16 -9.82 12.49
CA TRP A 234 -1.06 -9.67 13.26
C TRP A 234 -2.18 -10.44 12.59
N ALA A 235 -2.71 -11.43 13.31
CA ALA A 235 -3.86 -12.21 12.88
C ALA A 235 -5.15 -11.60 13.44
N PHE A 236 -6.17 -11.55 12.59
CA PHE A 236 -7.49 -11.05 12.89
C PHE A 236 -8.49 -12.19 12.96
N THR A 237 -9.48 -12.03 13.84
CA THR A 237 -10.63 -12.94 13.85
C THR A 237 -11.56 -12.63 12.68
N LYS A 238 -12.46 -13.57 12.34
CA LYS A 238 -13.41 -13.44 11.22
C LYS A 238 -14.31 -12.19 11.33
N ASN A 239 -14.50 -11.66 12.53
CA ASN A 239 -15.36 -10.50 12.80
C ASN A 239 -14.58 -9.17 12.79
N ASP A 240 -13.30 -9.17 13.21
CA ASP A 240 -12.46 -7.98 13.31
C ASP A 240 -11.55 -7.81 12.10
N LYS A 241 -12.17 -7.59 10.94
CA LYS A 241 -11.44 -7.44 9.67
C LYS A 241 -10.78 -6.07 9.49
N ASN A 242 -11.17 -5.08 10.27
CA ASN A 242 -10.67 -3.71 10.15
C ASN A 242 -9.49 -3.53 11.12
N TYR A 243 -8.48 -2.80 10.67
CA TYR A 243 -7.34 -2.45 11.50
C TYR A 243 -7.08 -0.95 11.45
N ASP A 244 -6.50 -0.44 12.52
CA ASP A 244 -5.92 0.91 12.62
C ASP A 244 -4.51 0.78 13.21
N VAL A 245 -3.48 0.91 12.37
CA VAL A 245 -2.08 0.65 12.74
C VAL A 245 -1.41 1.91 13.26
N TRP A 246 -0.76 1.81 14.40
CA TRP A 246 0.06 2.85 15.02
C TRP A 246 1.32 2.24 15.62
N GLY A 247 2.41 2.99 15.68
CA GLY A 247 3.61 2.58 16.39
C GLY A 247 4.10 3.62 17.38
N ILE A 248 4.85 3.15 18.37
CA ILE A 248 5.55 3.97 19.36
C ILE A 248 7.00 3.53 19.41
N ASP A 249 7.90 4.51 19.32
CA ASP A 249 9.30 4.32 19.74
C ASP A 249 9.34 4.41 21.28
N PRO A 250 9.68 3.33 22.00
CA PRO A 250 9.70 3.33 23.46
C PRO A 250 10.72 4.29 24.07
N LEU A 251 11.71 4.76 23.30
CA LEU A 251 12.73 5.71 23.78
C LEU A 251 12.28 7.17 23.67
N SER A 252 11.59 7.53 22.59
CA SER A 252 11.11 8.91 22.39
C SER A 252 9.66 9.12 22.83
N ASN A 253 8.89 8.04 23.01
CA ASN A 253 7.45 8.02 23.23
C ASN A 253 6.65 8.72 22.10
N ASP A 254 7.24 8.86 20.92
CA ASP A 254 6.58 9.43 19.76
C ASP A 254 5.61 8.41 19.17
N THR A 255 4.33 8.80 19.05
CA THR A 255 3.31 8.01 18.35
C THR A 255 3.29 8.39 16.87
N ILE A 256 3.47 7.42 15.98
CA ILE A 256 3.39 7.63 14.54
C ILE A 256 2.40 6.66 13.89
N ALA A 257 1.62 7.17 12.94
CA ALA A 257 0.82 6.36 12.04
C ALA A 257 1.68 5.95 10.82
N PRO A 258 1.43 4.78 10.20
CA PRO A 258 2.10 4.37 8.98
C PRO A 258 1.88 5.38 7.85
N ILE A 259 2.86 5.49 6.96
CA ILE A 259 2.85 6.41 5.83
C ILE A 259 1.75 6.01 4.82
N ASN A 260 1.36 4.72 4.80
CA ASN A 260 0.30 4.17 3.97
C ASN A 260 -0.62 3.25 4.77
N GLY A 261 -1.94 3.40 4.59
CA GLY A 261 -2.93 2.44 5.10
C GLY A 261 -3.02 2.38 6.62
N SER A 262 -2.93 3.52 7.31
CA SER A 262 -3.14 3.59 8.77
C SER A 262 -4.44 2.93 9.18
N THR A 263 -5.46 3.00 8.33
CA THR A 263 -6.65 2.18 8.46
C THR A 263 -6.84 1.32 7.22
N GLY A 264 -7.34 0.10 7.41
CA GLY A 264 -7.56 -0.82 6.31
C GLY A 264 -8.35 -2.05 6.71
N ARG A 265 -8.50 -2.96 5.74
CA ARG A 265 -9.18 -4.25 5.93
C ARG A 265 -8.24 -5.40 5.59
N ALA A 266 -8.10 -6.37 6.48
CA ALA A 266 -7.35 -7.59 6.21
C ALA A 266 -8.02 -8.36 5.05
N LEU A 267 -7.26 -8.61 3.98
CA LEU A 267 -7.73 -9.31 2.79
C LEU A 267 -7.57 -10.81 3.05
N GLY A 268 -8.51 -11.62 2.56
CA GLY A 268 -8.59 -13.05 2.89
C GLY A 268 -9.61 -13.40 3.97
N CYS A 269 -10.27 -12.42 4.60
CA CYS A 269 -11.43 -12.66 5.49
C CYS A 269 -12.78 -12.70 4.74
N ASN A 270 -12.79 -13.13 3.47
CA ASN A 270 -14.04 -13.52 2.84
C ASN A 270 -14.21 -15.02 3.04
N PRO A 271 -15.03 -15.47 4.00
CA PRO A 271 -15.26 -16.90 4.18
C PRO A 271 -15.77 -17.50 2.86
N LEU A 272 -15.31 -18.71 2.55
CA LEU A 272 -15.91 -19.52 1.50
C LEU A 272 -17.41 -19.62 1.78
N ASP A 273 -18.22 -19.15 0.84
CA ASP A 273 -19.67 -19.28 0.90
C ASP A 273 -20.00 -20.76 0.65
N LYS A 274 -20.02 -21.52 1.76
CA LYS A 274 -20.10 -22.99 1.73
C LYS A 274 -21.32 -23.47 0.97
N ASP A 275 -22.47 -22.86 1.23
CA ASP A 275 -23.74 -23.23 0.62
C ASP A 275 -23.72 -22.96 -0.88
N LYS A 276 -23.15 -21.81 -1.28
CA LYS A 276 -22.99 -21.47 -2.69
C LYS A 276 -22.02 -22.40 -3.42
N ILE A 277 -20.92 -22.78 -2.79
CA ILE A 277 -19.95 -23.73 -3.35
C ILE A 277 -20.58 -25.12 -3.50
N ILE A 278 -21.20 -25.63 -2.44
CA ILE A 278 -21.89 -26.94 -2.46
C ILE A 278 -22.97 -26.93 -3.54
N SER A 279 -23.80 -25.88 -3.60
CA SER A 279 -24.88 -25.79 -4.59
C SER A 279 -24.34 -25.70 -6.02
N ALA A 280 -23.32 -24.89 -6.28
CA ALA A 280 -22.75 -24.75 -7.62
C ALA A 280 -22.07 -26.05 -8.08
N ALA A 281 -21.32 -26.71 -7.20
CA ALA A 281 -20.66 -27.99 -7.48
C ALA A 281 -21.69 -29.09 -7.78
N LYS A 282 -22.73 -29.23 -6.95
CA LYS A 282 -23.80 -30.21 -7.17
C LYS A 282 -24.54 -30.00 -8.49
N LYS A 283 -24.91 -28.75 -8.80
CA LYS A 283 -25.59 -28.41 -10.06
C LYS A 283 -24.72 -28.76 -11.26
N TYR A 284 -23.44 -28.39 -11.22
CA TYR A 284 -22.54 -28.66 -12.33
C TYR A 284 -22.25 -30.16 -12.52
N GLY A 285 -22.06 -30.93 -11.43
CA GLY A 285 -21.86 -32.37 -11.52
C GLY A 285 -23.07 -33.13 -12.10
N ALA A 286 -24.28 -32.63 -11.85
CA ALA A 286 -25.51 -33.22 -12.36
C ALA A 286 -25.78 -32.91 -13.85
N ASP A 287 -25.22 -31.82 -14.37
CA ASP A 287 -25.38 -31.37 -15.78
C ASP A 287 -24.04 -30.83 -16.30
N PRO A 288 -23.08 -31.73 -16.62
CA PRO A 288 -21.70 -31.33 -16.89
C PRO A 288 -21.50 -30.65 -18.25
N ALA A 289 -22.43 -30.86 -19.20
CA ALA A 289 -22.44 -30.19 -20.51
C ALA A 289 -22.87 -28.72 -20.43
N ASN A 290 -23.47 -28.29 -19.31
CA ASN A 290 -23.97 -26.94 -19.15
C ASN A 290 -22.85 -25.96 -18.77
N ARG A 291 -22.34 -25.25 -19.79
CA ARG A 291 -21.28 -24.23 -19.64
C ARG A 291 -21.67 -23.10 -18.69
N GLY A 292 -22.95 -22.77 -18.55
CA GLY A 292 -23.41 -21.78 -17.58
C GLY A 292 -23.18 -22.23 -16.13
N LEU A 293 -23.44 -23.49 -15.83
CA LEU A 293 -23.19 -24.08 -14.51
C LEU A 293 -21.69 -24.20 -14.22
N PHE A 294 -20.89 -24.54 -15.22
CA PHE A 294 -19.43 -24.50 -15.11
C PHE A 294 -18.93 -23.11 -14.70
N PHE A 295 -19.37 -22.04 -15.36
CA PHE A 295 -18.93 -20.68 -15.00
C PHE A 295 -19.37 -20.26 -13.59
N GLN A 296 -20.56 -20.68 -13.15
CA GLN A 296 -21.02 -20.45 -11.79
C GLN A 296 -20.13 -21.17 -10.76
N PHE A 297 -19.78 -22.43 -11.03
CA PHE A 297 -18.86 -23.21 -10.20
C PHE A 297 -17.45 -22.61 -10.20
N LYS A 298 -16.88 -22.32 -11.37
CA LYS A 298 -15.57 -21.69 -11.53
C LYS A 298 -15.47 -20.41 -10.71
N LYS A 299 -16.47 -19.52 -10.81
CA LYS A 299 -16.48 -18.24 -10.08
C LYS A 299 -16.37 -18.38 -8.55
N VAL A 300 -16.88 -19.47 -7.99
CA VAL A 300 -16.87 -19.69 -6.53
C VAL A 300 -15.66 -20.48 -6.05
N ILE A 301 -15.04 -21.29 -6.92
CA ILE A 301 -13.93 -22.19 -6.57
C ILE A 301 -12.54 -21.69 -7.01
N ASP A 302 -12.48 -20.79 -8.00
CA ASP A 302 -11.22 -20.34 -8.61
C ASP A 302 -10.29 -19.66 -7.58
N GLY A 303 -9.05 -20.13 -7.52
CA GLY A 303 -8.03 -19.72 -6.54
C GLY A 303 -8.34 -20.08 -5.08
N LYS A 304 -9.39 -20.87 -4.81
CA LYS A 304 -9.95 -21.08 -3.46
C LYS A 304 -10.02 -22.53 -3.01
N GLY A 305 -9.85 -23.50 -3.91
CA GLY A 305 -10.04 -24.91 -3.59
C GLY A 305 -9.30 -25.87 -4.50
N VAL A 306 -9.27 -27.14 -4.09
CA VAL A 306 -8.74 -28.27 -4.87
C VAL A 306 -9.92 -28.98 -5.53
N VAL A 307 -9.86 -29.18 -6.84
CA VAL A 307 -10.89 -29.94 -7.57
C VAL A 307 -10.33 -31.29 -7.99
N LEU A 308 -11.11 -32.35 -7.74
CA LEU A 308 -10.78 -33.73 -8.06
C LEU A 308 -11.88 -34.32 -8.96
N VAL A 309 -11.50 -35.23 -9.85
CA VAL A 309 -12.43 -36.11 -10.58
C VAL A 309 -12.02 -37.54 -10.29
N ASN A 310 -12.92 -38.32 -9.68
CA ASN A 310 -12.64 -39.67 -9.20
C ASN A 310 -11.35 -39.75 -8.35
N GLY A 311 -11.09 -38.72 -7.54
CA GLY A 311 -9.89 -38.62 -6.70
C GLY A 311 -8.64 -38.09 -7.39
N ILE A 312 -8.66 -37.86 -8.71
CA ILE A 312 -7.52 -37.30 -9.47
C ILE A 312 -7.64 -35.78 -9.51
N LYS A 313 -6.60 -35.09 -9.04
CA LYS A 313 -6.55 -33.63 -9.03
C LYS A 313 -6.61 -33.04 -10.44
N GLN A 314 -7.41 -32.00 -10.61
CA GLN A 314 -7.47 -31.18 -11.82
C GLN A 314 -6.78 -29.85 -11.54
N ASP A 315 -5.62 -29.62 -12.17
CA ASP A 315 -4.85 -28.39 -11.99
C ASP A 315 -5.40 -27.24 -12.84
N ASP A 316 -6.04 -27.55 -13.98
CA ASP A 316 -6.77 -26.59 -14.80
C ASP A 316 -8.28 -26.89 -14.76
N LEU A 317 -9.07 -25.87 -14.40
CA LEU A 317 -10.53 -25.95 -14.40
C LEU A 317 -11.10 -26.04 -15.83
N GLN A 318 -10.35 -25.64 -16.85
CA GLN A 318 -10.75 -25.82 -18.24
C GLN A 318 -10.62 -27.30 -18.66
N ASP A 319 -9.57 -27.99 -18.20
CA ASP A 319 -9.41 -29.43 -18.44
C ASP A 319 -10.49 -30.24 -17.73
N LEU A 320 -10.84 -29.85 -16.49
CA LEU A 320 -12.02 -30.36 -15.80
C LEU A 320 -13.27 -30.24 -16.67
N ALA A 321 -13.52 -29.04 -17.22
CA ALA A 321 -14.72 -28.78 -18.01
C ALA A 321 -14.78 -29.65 -19.27
N ASN A 322 -13.66 -29.76 -19.98
CA ASN A 322 -13.58 -30.55 -21.19
C ASN A 322 -13.73 -32.05 -20.88
N LYS A 323 -13.16 -32.54 -19.77
CA LYS A 323 -13.29 -33.93 -19.34
C LYS A 323 -14.75 -34.29 -19.04
N LEU A 324 -15.39 -33.51 -18.18
CA LEU A 324 -16.77 -33.74 -17.74
C LEU A 324 -17.77 -33.64 -18.90
N ASP A 325 -17.57 -32.68 -19.81
CA ASP A 325 -18.37 -32.50 -21.04
C ASP A 325 -18.20 -33.70 -21.98
N ASN A 326 -16.97 -34.17 -22.20
CA ASN A 326 -16.69 -35.35 -23.03
C ASN A 326 -17.27 -36.64 -22.42
N ASP A 327 -17.10 -36.87 -21.12
CA ASP A 327 -17.64 -38.05 -20.43
C ASP A 327 -19.19 -38.05 -20.52
N TYR A 328 -19.83 -36.86 -20.47
CA TYR A 328 -21.28 -36.74 -20.64
C TYR A 328 -21.76 -37.01 -22.08
N TRP A 329 -21.14 -36.40 -23.10
CA TRP A 329 -21.60 -36.57 -24.48
C TRP A 329 -21.31 -37.94 -25.08
N ASN A 330 -20.24 -38.61 -24.63
CA ASN A 330 -19.85 -39.91 -25.16
C ASN A 330 -20.47 -41.07 -24.38
N GLU A 331 -20.63 -40.92 -23.07
CA GLU A 331 -20.99 -42.04 -22.17
C GLU A 331 -22.21 -41.72 -21.27
N GLU A 332 -22.85 -40.56 -21.43
CA GLU A 332 -23.97 -40.08 -20.60
C GLU A 332 -23.64 -40.06 -19.09
N ILE A 333 -22.35 -39.92 -18.74
CA ILE A 333 -21.89 -39.94 -17.36
C ILE A 333 -22.27 -38.64 -16.65
N THR A 334 -22.83 -38.79 -15.44
CA THR A 334 -23.05 -37.69 -14.49
C THR A 334 -22.25 -37.91 -13.22
N TYR A 335 -22.06 -36.85 -12.44
CA TYR A 335 -21.22 -36.88 -11.26
C TYR A 335 -21.95 -36.41 -10.01
N GLU A 336 -21.69 -37.11 -8.90
CA GLU A 336 -21.95 -36.62 -7.56
C GLU A 336 -20.77 -35.76 -7.07
N ALA A 337 -21.03 -34.53 -6.67
CA ALA A 337 -20.03 -33.63 -6.10
C ALA A 337 -19.94 -33.78 -4.57
N ILE A 338 -18.85 -34.36 -4.08
CA ILE A 338 -18.53 -34.45 -2.65
C ILE A 338 -17.65 -33.27 -2.27
N THR A 339 -18.13 -32.43 -1.36
CA THR A 339 -17.42 -31.22 -0.92
C THR A 339 -16.93 -31.36 0.52
N THR A 340 -15.62 -31.23 0.73
CA THR A 340 -15.00 -31.29 2.05
C THR A 340 -14.32 -29.96 2.36
N PHE A 341 -14.63 -29.36 3.50
CA PHE A 341 -13.98 -28.13 3.96
C PHE A 341 -12.91 -28.44 4.99
N SER A 342 -11.82 -27.67 5.01
CA SER A 342 -10.85 -27.73 6.10
C SER A 342 -11.51 -27.38 7.45
N LYS A 343 -10.91 -27.81 8.56
CA LYS A 343 -11.42 -27.55 9.92
C LYS A 343 -11.67 -26.06 10.21
N ASN A 344 -10.86 -25.17 9.63
CA ASN A 344 -11.00 -23.71 9.75
C ASN A 344 -11.92 -23.07 8.70
N GLY A 345 -12.37 -23.84 7.70
CA GLY A 345 -13.23 -23.40 6.60
C GLY A 345 -12.54 -22.50 5.57
N GLU A 346 -11.20 -22.57 5.52
CA GLU A 346 -10.34 -21.72 4.67
C GLU A 346 -10.03 -22.35 3.31
N SER A 347 -10.07 -23.68 3.22
CA SER A 347 -9.94 -24.40 1.96
C SER A 347 -11.09 -25.37 1.76
N VAL A 348 -11.32 -25.69 0.50
CA VAL A 348 -12.34 -26.64 0.08
C VAL A 348 -11.76 -27.60 -0.93
N THR A 349 -12.13 -28.87 -0.80
CA THR A 349 -11.89 -29.90 -1.80
C THR A 349 -13.23 -30.31 -2.37
N VAL A 350 -13.38 -30.24 -3.69
CA VAL A 350 -14.57 -30.71 -4.42
C VAL A 350 -14.16 -31.93 -5.23
N ASN A 351 -14.76 -33.09 -4.97
CA ASN A 351 -14.51 -34.33 -5.70
C ASN A 351 -15.76 -34.73 -6.48
N PHE A 352 -15.68 -34.69 -7.81
CA PHE A 352 -16.70 -35.20 -8.71
C PHE A 352 -16.49 -36.71 -8.88
N LYS A 353 -17.40 -37.51 -8.34
CA LYS A 353 -17.40 -38.97 -8.51
C LYS A 353 -18.49 -39.40 -9.48
N ILE A 354 -18.18 -40.34 -10.35
CA ILE A 354 -19.18 -40.94 -11.25
C ILE A 354 -20.34 -41.47 -10.41
N LYS A 355 -21.56 -41.15 -10.85
CA LYS A 355 -22.80 -41.56 -10.20
C LYS A 355 -23.23 -42.97 -10.59
#